data_AF-A0A7Y3M690-F1
#
_entry.id   AF-A0A7Y3M690-F1
#
_cell.length_a   1.000
_cell.length_b   1.000
_cell.length_c   1.000
_cell.angle_alpha   90.00
_cell.angle_beta   90.00
_cell.angle_gamma   90.00
#
_symmetry.space_group_name_H-M   'P 1'
#
loop_
_entity.id
_entity.type
_entity.pdbx_description
1 polymer ?
#
loop_
_entity_poly.entity_id
_entity_poly.type
_entity_poly.pdbx_seq_one_letter_code
_entity_poly.pdbx_strand_id
1 'polypeptide(L)'
;GKDTPDEIVYLIIGSLQYSEACLRAYAHPDLLALSAAVNGDDFVPYTDALFIKAPGLGASVAWHQDGVTHWDSPSWHQGSHGFNLMGQVFGSTPANGVWVVPGSHREGRIDIKARVAAAGTERLPEAVPMVCNPGDTVISNRQLLHGSFANTSEDWRVTVNTGCLPRASVLGFEGGGIVGEKVVYDEAHIHERSKMIGYAIAARRQRFPDETAFVYRPFADAGEHFTWESSMLASLHDYHRLDMNV
;
A
#
# COMPACT_ATOMS: atom_id res chain seq x y z
N GLY A 1 16.73 11.71 23.39
CA GLY A 1 18.02 11.66 24.13
C GLY A 1 18.90 12.80 23.64
N LYS A 2 20.01 13.10 24.32
CA LYS A 2 20.93 14.19 23.92
C LYS A 2 21.48 14.07 22.49
N ASP A 3 21.45 12.85 21.92
CA ASP A 3 21.93 12.53 20.56
C ASP A 3 20.78 12.14 19.59
N THR A 4 19.52 12.43 19.94
CA THR A 4 18.38 12.17 19.06
C THR A 4 18.19 13.35 18.10
N PRO A 5 18.00 13.12 16.79
CA PRO A 5 17.75 14.21 15.85
C PRO A 5 16.41 14.90 16.15
N ASP A 6 16.31 16.19 15.81
CA ASP A 6 15.06 16.96 15.94
C ASP A 6 13.95 16.43 15.01
N GLU A 7 14.35 15.88 13.85
CA GLU A 7 13.45 15.33 12.84
C GLU A 7 13.92 13.95 12.39
N ILE A 8 12.96 13.11 11.99
CA ILE A 8 13.23 11.79 11.44
C ILE A 8 12.27 11.47 10.30
N VAL A 9 12.79 10.84 9.25
CA VAL A 9 11.96 10.38 8.13
C VAL A 9 11.14 9.17 8.58
N TYR A 10 9.82 9.33 8.60
CA TYR A 10 8.87 8.29 8.94
C TYR A 10 8.16 7.70 7.71
N LEU A 11 7.88 8.55 6.71
CA LEU A 11 7.13 8.18 5.51
C LEU A 11 7.66 8.92 4.29
N ILE A 12 7.85 8.20 3.18
CA ILE A 12 8.12 8.78 1.87
C ILE A 12 7.01 8.31 0.92
N ILE A 13 6.20 9.23 0.41
CA ILE A 13 5.11 8.94 -0.54
C ILE A 13 5.62 9.14 -1.97
N GLY A 14 5.04 8.42 -2.93
CA GLY A 14 5.40 8.58 -4.33
C GLY A 14 6.75 7.95 -4.65
N SER A 15 7.08 6.84 -4.00
CA SER A 15 8.39 6.18 -4.07
C SER A 15 8.82 5.83 -5.51
N LEU A 16 7.86 5.62 -6.41
CA LEU A 16 8.13 5.26 -7.80
C LEU A 16 8.76 6.42 -8.61
N GLN A 17 8.57 7.68 -8.20
CA GLN A 17 9.19 8.84 -8.87
C GLN A 17 10.63 9.10 -8.42
N TYR A 18 11.11 8.38 -7.39
CA TYR A 18 12.45 8.56 -6.83
C TYR A 18 13.32 7.31 -6.95
N SER A 19 12.73 6.14 -7.18
CA SER A 19 13.43 4.86 -7.12
C SER A 19 12.97 3.91 -8.21
N GLU A 20 13.84 3.65 -9.18
CA GLU A 20 13.61 2.59 -10.15
C GLU A 20 13.54 1.20 -9.50
N ALA A 21 14.15 1.00 -8.33
CA ALA A 21 14.03 -0.25 -7.59
C ALA A 21 12.60 -0.43 -7.08
N CYS A 22 12.00 0.63 -6.52
CA CYS A 22 10.59 0.61 -6.12
C CYS A 22 9.69 0.42 -7.35
N LEU A 23 9.97 1.12 -8.46
CA LEU A 23 9.25 0.97 -9.72
C LEU A 23 9.28 -0.47 -10.25
N ARG A 24 10.45 -1.12 -10.29
CA ARG A 24 10.58 -2.50 -10.77
C ARG A 24 9.96 -3.52 -9.80
N ALA A 25 9.98 -3.25 -8.50
CA ALA A 25 9.32 -4.09 -7.49
C ALA A 25 7.80 -3.97 -7.58
N TYR A 26 7.28 -2.78 -7.86
CA TYR A 26 5.85 -2.49 -8.03
C TYR A 26 5.18 -3.36 -9.09
N ALA A 27 5.92 -3.79 -10.11
CA ALA A 27 5.43 -4.66 -11.19
C ALA A 27 5.91 -6.11 -11.11
N HIS A 28 6.26 -6.63 -9.93
CA HIS A 28 6.56 -8.04 -9.78
C HIS A 28 5.38 -8.90 -10.29
N PRO A 29 5.59 -9.86 -11.22
CA PRO A 29 4.48 -10.51 -11.90
C PRO A 29 3.57 -11.28 -10.94
N ASP A 30 4.14 -11.99 -9.96
CA ASP A 30 3.33 -12.70 -8.95
C ASP A 30 2.50 -11.76 -8.07
N LEU A 31 3.02 -10.56 -7.74
CA LEU A 31 2.30 -9.58 -6.94
C LEU A 31 1.16 -8.94 -7.75
N LEU A 32 1.37 -8.65 -9.03
CA LEU A 32 0.31 -8.16 -9.91
C LEU A 32 -0.73 -9.25 -10.22
N ALA A 33 -0.31 -10.50 -10.37
CA ALA A 33 -1.22 -11.63 -10.55
C ALA A 33 -2.10 -11.84 -9.31
N LEU A 34 -1.54 -11.69 -8.11
CA LEU A 34 -2.31 -11.67 -6.87
C LEU A 34 -3.31 -10.49 -6.84
N SER A 35 -2.89 -9.28 -7.23
CA SER A 35 -3.78 -8.12 -7.34
C SER A 35 -4.96 -8.39 -8.27
N ALA A 36 -4.72 -8.98 -9.44
CA ALA A 36 -5.78 -9.37 -10.35
C ALA A 36 -6.71 -10.44 -9.74
N ALA A 37 -6.14 -11.46 -9.11
CA ALA A 37 -6.92 -12.54 -8.51
C ALA A 37 -7.85 -12.08 -7.38
N VAL A 38 -7.46 -11.05 -6.62
CA VAL A 38 -8.23 -10.55 -5.47
C VAL A 38 -9.17 -9.40 -5.86
N ASN A 39 -8.71 -8.46 -6.69
CA ASN A 39 -9.46 -7.23 -6.99
C ASN A 39 -10.13 -7.22 -8.38
N GLY A 40 -9.90 -8.25 -9.20
CA GLY A 40 -10.34 -8.31 -10.59
C GLY A 40 -9.22 -7.92 -11.56
N ASP A 41 -9.29 -8.41 -12.81
CA ASP A 41 -8.28 -8.16 -13.85
C ASP A 41 -8.10 -6.67 -14.20
N ASP A 42 -9.07 -5.84 -13.85
CA ASP A 42 -9.09 -4.38 -14.02
C ASP A 42 -8.72 -3.61 -12.74
N PHE A 43 -8.09 -4.26 -11.75
CA PHE A 43 -7.66 -3.64 -10.49
C PHE A 43 -6.88 -2.34 -10.72
N VAL A 44 -7.06 -1.35 -9.85
CA VAL A 44 -6.42 -0.04 -10.01
C VAL A 44 -5.41 0.24 -8.90
N PRO A 45 -4.41 1.12 -9.10
CA PRO A 45 -3.51 1.56 -8.03
C PRO A 45 -4.27 2.26 -6.89
N TYR A 46 -3.84 2.02 -5.65
CA TYR A 46 -4.21 2.86 -4.50
C TYR A 46 -3.18 3.97 -4.28
N THR A 47 -2.03 3.60 -3.71
CA THR A 47 -0.89 4.45 -3.37
C THR A 47 0.38 3.61 -3.34
N ASP A 48 1.52 4.26 -3.16
CA ASP A 48 2.75 3.63 -2.74
C ASP A 48 3.56 4.54 -1.80
N ALA A 49 4.16 3.93 -0.79
CA ALA A 49 4.96 4.64 0.20
C ALA A 49 6.01 3.75 0.88
N LEU A 50 7.08 4.37 1.35
CA LEU A 50 8.08 3.75 2.22
C LEU A 50 7.78 4.13 3.67
N PHE A 51 7.37 3.17 4.49
CA PHE A 51 7.24 3.36 5.94
C PHE A 51 8.57 3.00 6.61
N ILE A 52 9.13 3.96 7.34
CA ILE A 52 10.47 3.86 7.93
C ILE A 52 10.37 3.97 9.45
N LYS A 53 10.91 2.96 10.14
CA LYS A 53 11.08 2.94 11.58
C LYS A 53 12.54 2.69 11.91
N ALA A 54 13.25 3.76 12.24
CA ALA A 54 14.62 3.68 12.71
C ALA A 54 14.71 2.98 14.08
N PRO A 55 15.83 2.31 14.38
CA PRO A 55 16.13 1.74 15.69
C PRO A 55 15.91 2.75 16.82
N GLY A 56 15.15 2.37 17.86
CA GLY A 56 14.86 3.21 19.03
C GLY A 56 14.07 4.51 18.79
N LEU A 57 13.77 4.86 17.54
CA LEU A 57 13.22 6.17 17.15
C LEU A 57 11.96 6.09 16.27
N GLY A 58 11.58 4.89 15.81
CA GLY A 58 10.43 4.72 14.92
C GLY A 58 9.11 5.04 15.62
N ALA A 59 8.31 5.92 15.01
CA ALA A 59 7.02 6.33 15.55
C ALA A 59 6.00 5.17 15.64
N SER A 60 5.04 5.29 16.57
CA SER A 60 3.87 4.42 16.62
C SER A 60 2.81 4.84 15.60
N VAL A 61 2.05 3.87 15.10
CA VAL A 61 0.84 4.07 14.32
C VAL A 61 -0.32 3.53 15.14
N ALA A 62 -1.29 4.40 15.44
CA ALA A 62 -2.46 4.01 16.23
C ALA A 62 -3.26 2.89 15.54
N TRP A 63 -4.06 2.16 16.30
CA TRP A 63 -5.01 1.21 15.74
C TRP A 63 -5.96 1.91 14.75
N HIS A 64 -6.05 1.38 13.54
CA HIS A 64 -6.89 1.91 12.47
C HIS A 64 -7.32 0.80 11.49
N GLN A 65 -8.28 1.15 10.64
CA GLN A 65 -8.58 0.47 9.38
C GLN A 65 -8.26 1.47 8.26
N ASP A 66 -7.68 1.02 7.16
CA ASP A 66 -7.28 1.91 6.06
C ASP A 66 -8.46 2.37 5.20
N GLY A 67 -9.58 1.64 5.22
CA GLY A 67 -10.80 2.06 4.53
C GLY A 67 -11.32 3.38 5.12
N VAL A 68 -11.42 4.41 4.28
CA VAL A 68 -11.79 5.77 4.74
C VAL A 68 -13.27 6.10 4.47
N THR A 69 -13.86 5.46 3.48
CA THR A 69 -15.24 5.66 3.01
C THR A 69 -15.92 4.29 2.84
N HIS A 70 -17.01 4.20 2.08
CA HIS A 70 -17.71 2.95 1.70
C HIS A 70 -18.23 2.02 2.81
N TRP A 71 -17.97 2.28 4.10
CA TRP A 71 -18.39 1.41 5.21
C TRP A 71 -19.90 1.19 5.27
N ASP A 72 -20.69 2.19 4.90
CA ASP A 72 -22.16 2.12 4.86
C ASP A 72 -22.72 1.94 3.43
N SER A 73 -21.86 1.65 2.45
CA SER A 73 -22.27 1.45 1.07
C SER A 73 -23.12 0.17 0.94
N PRO A 74 -24.21 0.17 0.16
CA PRO A 74 -24.94 -1.07 -0.15
C PRO A 74 -24.10 -2.07 -0.96
N SER A 75 -23.04 -1.60 -1.62
CA SER A 75 -22.07 -2.45 -2.33
C SER A 75 -20.87 -2.87 -1.48
N TRP A 76 -20.88 -2.57 -0.17
CA TRP A 76 -19.79 -2.95 0.72
C TRP A 76 -19.65 -4.49 0.79
N HIS A 77 -18.41 -4.95 0.73
CA HIS A 77 -18.04 -6.34 1.01
C HIS A 77 -16.62 -6.38 1.57
N GLN A 78 -16.17 -7.55 2.06
CA GLN A 78 -14.86 -7.72 2.71
C GLN A 78 -13.65 -7.37 1.80
N GLY A 79 -13.85 -7.15 0.50
CA GLY A 79 -12.80 -6.79 -0.46
C GLY A 79 -12.93 -5.36 -1.01
N SER A 80 -13.97 -4.60 -0.65
CA SER A 80 -14.28 -3.31 -1.28
C SER A 80 -13.24 -2.21 -1.04
N HIS A 81 -12.32 -2.43 -0.10
CA HIS A 81 -11.23 -1.52 0.21
C HIS A 81 -9.88 -2.03 -0.31
N GLY A 82 -9.85 -3.17 -1.00
CA GLY A 82 -8.63 -3.82 -1.47
C GLY A 82 -7.70 -4.26 -0.34
N PHE A 83 -6.41 -4.27 -0.64
CA PHE A 83 -5.37 -4.73 0.27
C PHE A 83 -4.05 -3.96 0.04
N ASN A 84 -3.20 -3.98 1.06
CA ASN A 84 -1.81 -3.55 0.99
C ASN A 84 -0.90 -4.74 0.72
N LEU A 85 0.12 -4.52 -0.10
CA LEU A 85 1.32 -5.33 -0.23
C LEU A 85 2.44 -4.63 0.55
N MET A 86 2.91 -5.29 1.60
CA MET A 86 3.88 -4.73 2.54
C MET A 86 5.21 -5.49 2.42
N GLY A 87 6.01 -5.14 1.42
CA GLY A 87 7.34 -5.72 1.22
C GLY A 87 8.32 -5.26 2.29
N GLN A 88 8.96 -6.18 3.02
CA GLN A 88 9.89 -5.84 4.10
C GLN A 88 11.33 -5.83 3.62
N VAL A 89 11.99 -4.67 3.59
CA VAL A 89 13.38 -4.56 3.11
C VAL A 89 14.36 -5.22 4.08
N PHE A 90 14.18 -4.98 5.38
CA PHE A 90 15.04 -5.51 6.45
C PHE A 90 14.35 -6.58 7.32
N GLY A 91 13.12 -6.96 6.97
CA GLY A 91 12.27 -7.81 7.81
C GLY A 91 11.51 -7.02 8.89
N SER A 92 10.76 -7.75 9.71
CA SER A 92 10.04 -7.21 10.87
C SER A 92 9.96 -8.23 11.99
N THR A 93 10.05 -7.75 13.23
CA THR A 93 9.93 -8.54 14.46
C THR A 93 8.73 -8.03 15.27
N PRO A 94 8.32 -8.74 16.34
CA PRO A 94 7.28 -8.21 17.23
C PRO A 94 7.60 -6.84 17.85
N ALA A 95 8.88 -6.48 17.95
CA ALA A 95 9.35 -5.23 18.55
C ALA A 95 9.20 -4.00 17.62
N ASN A 96 9.19 -4.19 16.29
CA ASN A 96 9.14 -3.09 15.32
C ASN A 96 8.07 -3.24 14.23
N GLY A 97 7.42 -4.40 14.15
CA GLY A 97 6.45 -4.76 13.13
C GLY A 97 5.05 -4.20 13.35
N VAL A 98 4.20 -4.48 12.36
CA VAL A 98 2.75 -4.20 12.42
C VAL A 98 2.09 -5.27 13.28
N TRP A 99 1.13 -4.86 14.09
CA TRP A 99 0.26 -5.74 14.86
C TRP A 99 -1.14 -5.67 14.27
N VAL A 100 -1.80 -6.82 14.19
CA VAL A 100 -3.13 -6.95 13.59
C VAL A 100 -4.05 -7.76 14.46
N VAL A 101 -5.35 -7.52 14.36
CA VAL A 101 -6.40 -8.38 14.93
C VAL A 101 -6.92 -9.32 13.84
N PRO A 102 -6.54 -10.60 13.82
CA PRO A 102 -6.98 -11.54 12.78
C PRO A 102 -8.51 -11.63 12.70
N GLY A 103 -9.04 -11.68 11.49
CA GLY A 103 -10.48 -11.79 11.25
C GLY A 103 -11.26 -10.48 11.29
N SER A 104 -10.69 -9.39 11.84
CA SER A 104 -11.45 -8.15 12.07
C SER A 104 -11.91 -7.43 10.79
N HIS A 105 -11.30 -7.74 9.64
CA HIS A 105 -11.75 -7.26 8.32
C HIS A 105 -13.19 -7.67 7.97
N ARG A 106 -13.79 -8.60 8.72
CA ARG A 106 -15.17 -9.09 8.51
C ARG A 106 -16.20 -8.36 9.36
N GLU A 107 -15.76 -7.51 10.27
CA GLU A 107 -16.61 -6.88 11.29
C GLU A 107 -17.20 -5.53 10.84
N GLY A 108 -16.86 -5.08 9.62
CA GLY A 108 -17.21 -3.74 9.16
C GLY A 108 -16.36 -2.68 9.87
N ARG A 109 -16.94 -1.48 10.07
CA ARG A 109 -16.24 -0.38 10.73
C ARG A 109 -16.21 -0.59 12.24
N ILE A 110 -15.01 -0.71 12.80
CA ILE A 110 -14.82 -1.03 14.23
C ILE A 110 -14.83 0.23 15.08
N ASP A 111 -15.55 0.21 16.21
CA ASP A 111 -15.36 1.19 17.28
C ASP A 111 -14.08 0.84 18.07
N ILE A 112 -12.96 1.37 17.58
CA ILE A 112 -11.63 1.11 18.12
C ILE A 112 -11.50 1.64 19.54
N LYS A 113 -12.12 2.79 19.86
CA LYS A 113 -12.06 3.39 21.20
C LYS A 113 -12.76 2.48 22.21
N ALA A 114 -13.96 2.00 21.88
CA ALA A 114 -14.68 1.06 22.72
C ALA A 114 -13.91 -0.25 22.90
N ARG A 115 -13.28 -0.78 21.84
CA ARG A 115 -12.47 -2.00 21.91
C ARG A 115 -11.26 -1.86 22.82
N VAL A 116 -10.49 -0.77 22.67
CA VAL A 116 -9.34 -0.47 23.55
C VAL A 116 -9.79 -0.27 25.00
N ALA A 117 -10.90 0.45 25.22
CA ALA A 117 -11.44 0.67 26.57
C ALA A 117 -11.89 -0.65 27.23
N ALA A 118 -12.56 -1.53 26.47
CA ALA A 118 -12.98 -2.84 26.94
C ALA A 118 -11.80 -3.77 27.26
N ALA A 119 -10.73 -3.70 26.47
CA ALA A 119 -9.50 -4.45 26.74
C ALA A 119 -8.73 -3.90 27.95
N GLY A 120 -8.94 -2.63 28.32
CA GLY A 120 -8.18 -1.95 29.39
C GLY A 120 -6.72 -1.69 29.03
N THR A 121 -6.34 -1.87 27.76
CA THR A 121 -4.97 -1.71 27.26
C THR A 121 -4.99 -1.43 25.75
N GLU A 122 -4.00 -0.69 25.25
CA GLU A 122 -3.76 -0.53 23.81
C GLU A 122 -3.13 -1.78 23.19
N ARG A 123 -2.62 -2.72 23.99
CA ARG A 123 -2.12 -4.02 23.51
C ARG A 123 -3.26 -5.02 23.49
N LEU A 124 -4.09 -4.92 22.45
CA LEU A 124 -5.27 -5.78 22.26
C LEU A 124 -4.88 -7.26 22.42
N PRO A 125 -5.49 -8.02 23.35
CA PRO A 125 -5.11 -9.40 23.66
C PRO A 125 -5.15 -10.37 22.46
N GLU A 126 -6.06 -10.10 21.52
CA GLU A 126 -6.26 -10.88 20.30
C GLU A 126 -5.28 -10.51 19.16
N ALA A 127 -4.47 -9.47 19.34
CA ALA A 127 -3.56 -9.01 18.31
C ALA A 127 -2.30 -9.88 18.18
N VAL A 128 -1.84 -10.06 16.95
CA VAL A 128 -0.61 -10.79 16.62
C VAL A 128 0.33 -9.92 15.77
N PRO A 129 1.66 -10.06 15.92
CA PRO A 129 2.62 -9.33 15.12
C PRO A 129 2.79 -9.96 13.73
N MET A 130 2.96 -9.12 12.71
CA MET A 130 3.43 -9.49 11.38
C MET A 130 4.95 -9.60 11.41
N VAL A 131 5.45 -10.82 11.60
CA VAL A 131 6.88 -11.15 11.60
C VAL A 131 7.30 -11.61 10.21
N CYS A 132 8.39 -11.05 9.69
CA CYS A 132 8.84 -11.24 8.32
C CYS A 132 10.37 -11.28 8.25
N ASN A 133 10.90 -12.10 7.36
CA ASN A 133 12.29 -12.01 6.93
C ASN A 133 12.46 -10.88 5.89
N PRO A 134 13.70 -10.41 5.66
CA PRO A 134 14.00 -9.54 4.52
C PRO A 134 13.50 -10.15 3.19
N GLY A 135 12.75 -9.37 2.42
CA GLY A 135 12.15 -9.78 1.14
C GLY A 135 10.73 -10.34 1.24
N ASP A 136 10.27 -10.75 2.42
CA ASP A 136 8.90 -11.21 2.60
C ASP A 136 7.91 -10.07 2.34
N THR A 137 6.78 -10.40 1.71
CA THR A 137 5.68 -9.47 1.46
C THR A 137 4.44 -9.92 2.19
N VAL A 138 3.92 -9.06 3.07
CA VAL A 138 2.63 -9.30 3.73
C VAL A 138 1.50 -8.74 2.88
N ILE A 139 0.43 -9.53 2.77
CA ILE A 139 -0.82 -9.11 2.13
C ILE A 139 -1.80 -8.77 3.26
N SER A 140 -2.16 -7.51 3.40
CA SER A 140 -3.06 -7.05 4.47
C SER A 140 -4.32 -6.43 3.88
N ASN A 141 -5.48 -7.01 4.18
CA ASN A 141 -6.77 -6.42 3.83
C ASN A 141 -6.88 -5.02 4.46
N ARG A 142 -7.29 -4.02 3.68
CA ARG A 142 -7.38 -2.62 4.16
C ARG A 142 -8.51 -2.37 5.16
N GLN A 143 -9.40 -3.34 5.37
CA GLN A 143 -10.41 -3.36 6.42
C GLN A 143 -9.90 -4.01 7.72
N LEU A 144 -8.70 -4.60 7.73
CA LEU A 144 -8.13 -5.24 8.91
C LEU A 144 -7.76 -4.17 9.95
N LEU A 145 -8.11 -4.43 11.21
CA LEU A 145 -7.71 -3.60 12.34
C LEU A 145 -6.24 -3.86 12.60
N HIS A 146 -5.44 -2.81 12.42
CA HIS A 146 -4.00 -2.91 12.56
C HIS A 146 -3.38 -1.62 13.10
N GLY A 147 -2.17 -1.75 13.62
CA GLY A 147 -1.41 -0.64 14.19
C GLY A 147 0.04 -1.07 14.37
N SER A 148 0.87 -0.19 14.92
CA SER A 148 2.24 -0.58 15.28
C SER A 148 2.76 0.29 16.41
N PHE A 149 3.47 -0.32 17.36
CA PHE A 149 4.04 0.42 18.48
C PHE A 149 5.33 1.14 18.06
N ALA A 150 5.84 2.01 18.95
CA ALA A 150 7.14 2.65 18.72
C ALA A 150 8.22 1.58 18.52
N ASN A 151 9.15 1.80 17.60
CA ASN A 151 10.27 0.88 17.40
C ASN A 151 11.27 1.09 18.54
N THR A 152 11.28 0.16 19.49
CA THR A 152 12.22 0.15 20.62
C THR A 152 13.37 -0.83 20.44
N SER A 153 13.47 -1.50 19.28
CA SER A 153 14.57 -2.42 18.98
C SER A 153 15.77 -1.73 18.34
N GLU A 154 16.85 -2.50 18.16
CA GLU A 154 18.08 -2.09 17.49
C GLU A 154 17.98 -2.23 15.95
N ASP A 155 16.85 -2.71 15.43
CA ASP A 155 16.67 -3.07 14.03
C ASP A 155 15.89 -2.02 13.26
N TRP A 156 16.31 -1.77 12.02
CA TRP A 156 15.51 -1.00 11.07
C TRP A 156 14.28 -1.81 10.62
N ARG A 157 13.13 -1.14 10.51
CA ARG A 157 12.00 -1.65 9.74
C ARG A 157 11.66 -0.68 8.63
N VAL A 158 11.84 -1.14 7.39
CA VAL A 158 11.48 -0.40 6.18
C VAL A 158 10.51 -1.25 5.38
N THR A 159 9.28 -0.77 5.25
CA THR A 159 8.25 -1.42 4.46
C THR A 159 8.01 -0.64 3.18
N VAL A 160 8.17 -1.31 2.04
CA VAL A 160 7.65 -0.84 0.75
C VAL A 160 6.18 -1.21 0.70
N ASN A 161 5.32 -0.23 1.00
CA ASN A 161 3.88 -0.40 0.96
C ASN A 161 3.37 -0.01 -0.42
N THR A 162 2.71 -0.94 -1.09
CA THR A 162 1.95 -0.69 -2.32
C THR A 162 0.55 -1.27 -2.13
N GLY A 163 -0.37 -0.98 -3.03
CA GLY A 163 -1.70 -1.58 -2.92
C GLY A 163 -2.53 -1.35 -4.17
N CYS A 164 -3.57 -2.16 -4.28
CA CYS A 164 -4.53 -2.08 -5.36
C CYS A 164 -5.95 -2.12 -4.82
N LEU A 165 -6.87 -1.55 -5.59
CA LEU A 165 -8.30 -1.49 -5.30
C LEU A 165 -9.09 -2.21 -6.37
N PRO A 166 -10.25 -2.78 -6.03
CA PRO A 166 -11.24 -3.15 -7.03
C PRO A 166 -11.69 -1.89 -7.77
N ARG A 167 -11.67 -1.91 -9.10
CA ARG A 167 -12.07 -0.76 -9.91
C ARG A 167 -13.50 -0.32 -9.63
N ALA A 168 -14.38 -1.28 -9.40
CA ALA A 168 -15.79 -1.04 -9.05
C ALA A 168 -15.97 -0.26 -7.74
N SER A 169 -14.97 -0.25 -6.86
CA SER A 169 -14.99 0.51 -5.61
C SER A 169 -14.52 1.95 -5.78
N VAL A 170 -13.82 2.29 -6.87
CA VAL A 170 -13.31 3.65 -7.12
C VAL A 170 -14.08 4.42 -8.19
N LEU A 171 -14.57 3.74 -9.24
CA LEU A 171 -15.08 4.41 -10.43
C LEU A 171 -16.28 5.29 -10.10
N GLY A 172 -16.16 6.58 -10.42
CA GLY A 172 -17.21 7.58 -10.21
C GLY A 172 -17.36 8.06 -8.77
N PHE A 173 -16.49 7.62 -7.85
CA PHE A 173 -16.46 8.11 -6.47
C PHE A 173 -15.56 9.34 -6.33
N GLU A 174 -15.94 10.25 -5.44
CA GLU A 174 -15.10 11.38 -5.05
C GLU A 174 -14.18 10.98 -3.90
N GLY A 175 -12.88 11.28 -4.04
CA GLY A 175 -11.89 11.16 -2.97
C GLY A 175 -10.69 12.06 -3.26
N GLY A 176 -9.63 12.00 -2.46
CA GLY A 176 -8.43 12.82 -2.66
C GLY A 176 -7.12 12.10 -2.36
N GLY A 177 -7.06 10.78 -2.53
CA GLY A 177 -5.89 10.00 -2.14
C GLY A 177 -5.47 10.23 -0.68
N ILE A 178 -4.17 10.13 -0.38
CA ILE A 178 -3.61 10.51 0.94
C ILE A 178 -3.27 12.01 0.98
N VAL A 179 -2.78 12.56 -0.13
CA VAL A 179 -2.26 13.95 -0.23
C VAL A 179 -2.82 14.71 -1.44
N GLY A 180 -3.74 14.13 -2.19
CA GLY A 180 -4.35 14.71 -3.38
C GLY A 180 -5.50 15.67 -3.06
N GLU A 181 -5.87 16.46 -4.05
CA GLU A 181 -7.09 17.26 -3.99
C GLU A 181 -8.32 16.37 -4.22
N LYS A 182 -9.48 16.80 -3.70
CA LYS A 182 -10.72 16.08 -3.95
C LYS A 182 -11.04 16.08 -5.45
N VAL A 183 -11.22 14.89 -6.01
CA VAL A 183 -11.51 14.64 -7.41
C VAL A 183 -12.43 13.43 -7.54
N VAL A 184 -13.26 13.43 -8.57
CA VAL A 184 -14.00 12.23 -8.97
C VAL A 184 -13.05 11.31 -9.72
N TYR A 185 -12.92 10.06 -9.27
CA TYR A 185 -12.13 9.05 -9.95
C TYR A 185 -12.88 8.51 -11.17
N ASP A 186 -12.92 9.33 -12.23
CA ASP A 186 -13.48 8.93 -13.51
C ASP A 186 -12.52 8.01 -14.30
N GLU A 187 -12.96 7.60 -15.49
CA GLU A 187 -12.16 6.76 -16.40
C GLU A 187 -10.79 7.37 -16.72
N ALA A 188 -10.73 8.68 -16.92
CA ALA A 188 -9.51 9.38 -17.30
C ALA A 188 -8.52 9.45 -16.14
N HIS A 189 -9.01 9.75 -14.92
CA HIS A 189 -8.20 9.74 -13.71
C HIS A 189 -7.63 8.34 -13.42
N ILE A 190 -8.48 7.31 -13.48
CA ILE A 190 -8.08 5.92 -13.28
C ILE A 190 -7.03 5.50 -14.31
N HIS A 191 -7.25 5.82 -15.59
CA HIS A 191 -6.31 5.52 -16.67
C HIS A 191 -4.96 6.16 -16.42
N GLU A 192 -4.95 7.48 -16.16
CA GLU A 192 -3.71 8.24 -15.94
C GLU A 192 -2.93 7.69 -14.75
N ARG A 193 -3.58 7.46 -13.61
CA ARG A 193 -2.92 6.89 -12.42
C ARG A 193 -2.40 5.47 -12.68
N SER A 194 -3.11 4.69 -13.50
CA SER A 194 -2.75 3.31 -13.84
C SER A 194 -1.55 3.21 -14.77
N LYS A 195 -1.16 4.28 -15.50
CA LYS A 195 0.04 4.26 -16.37
C LYS A 195 1.31 3.85 -15.63
N MET A 196 1.37 4.08 -14.32
CA MET A 196 2.44 3.59 -13.46
C MET A 196 2.61 2.07 -13.50
N ILE A 197 1.53 1.29 -13.60
CA ILE A 197 1.62 -0.17 -13.81
C ILE A 197 2.31 -0.47 -15.13
N GLY A 198 1.93 0.23 -16.22
CA GLY A 198 2.52 0.07 -17.54
C GLY A 198 4.02 0.40 -17.57
N TYR A 199 4.41 1.56 -17.03
CA TYR A 199 5.81 1.96 -16.90
C TYR A 199 6.62 0.99 -16.01
N ALA A 200 6.04 0.54 -14.90
CA ALA A 200 6.68 -0.41 -14.00
C ALA A 200 6.92 -1.78 -14.65
N ILE A 201 5.94 -2.31 -15.40
CA ILE A 201 6.09 -3.56 -16.16
C ILE A 201 7.19 -3.41 -17.21
N ALA A 202 7.23 -2.29 -17.94
CA ALA A 202 8.27 -2.02 -18.93
C ALA A 202 9.66 -1.94 -18.28
N ALA A 203 9.80 -1.21 -17.18
CA ALA A 203 11.04 -1.06 -16.42
C ALA A 203 11.55 -2.39 -15.85
N ARG A 204 10.63 -3.25 -15.37
CA ARG A 204 10.96 -4.57 -14.82
C ARG A 204 11.41 -5.52 -15.92
N ARG A 205 10.69 -5.59 -17.04
CA ARG A 205 11.05 -6.43 -18.19
C ARG A 205 12.44 -6.11 -18.73
N GLN A 206 12.85 -4.85 -18.75
CA GLN A 206 14.21 -4.47 -19.12
C GLN A 206 15.28 -5.00 -18.14
N ARG A 207 14.98 -5.01 -16.83
CA ARG A 207 15.91 -5.46 -15.79
C ARG A 207 15.97 -6.99 -15.66
N PHE A 208 14.86 -7.67 -15.96
CA PHE A 208 14.69 -9.12 -15.87
C PHE A 208 14.12 -9.66 -17.19
N PRO A 209 14.93 -9.72 -18.27
CA PRO A 209 14.46 -10.08 -19.60
C PRO A 209 13.97 -11.53 -19.73
N ASP A 210 14.45 -12.41 -18.85
CA ASP A 210 14.07 -13.83 -18.83
C ASP A 210 12.80 -14.09 -17.99
N GLU A 211 12.28 -13.08 -17.29
CA GLU A 211 11.04 -13.17 -16.53
C GLU A 211 9.83 -12.91 -17.43
N THR A 212 8.81 -13.75 -17.33
CA THR A 212 7.54 -13.49 -18.02
C THR A 212 6.83 -12.32 -17.34
N ALA A 213 6.78 -11.18 -18.04
CA ALA A 213 6.10 -9.98 -17.58
C ALA A 213 4.58 -10.22 -17.43
N PHE A 214 3.99 -9.61 -16.40
CA PHE A 214 2.54 -9.60 -16.22
C PHE A 214 1.84 -8.83 -17.34
N VAL A 215 0.67 -9.31 -17.77
CA VAL A 215 -0.17 -8.65 -18.77
C VAL A 215 -1.33 -7.98 -18.06
N TYR A 216 -1.24 -6.66 -17.86
CA TYR A 216 -2.33 -5.88 -17.28
C TYR A 216 -3.44 -5.67 -18.31
N ARG A 217 -4.60 -6.27 -18.05
CA ARG A 217 -5.70 -6.41 -19.02
C ARG A 217 -6.21 -5.07 -19.57
N PRO A 218 -6.43 -4.01 -18.77
CA PRO A 218 -6.92 -2.74 -19.31
C PRO A 218 -6.06 -2.16 -20.43
N PHE A 219 -4.73 -2.19 -20.31
CA PHE A 219 -3.84 -1.70 -21.37
C PHE A 219 -3.72 -2.67 -22.54
N ALA A 220 -3.69 -3.98 -22.27
CA ALA A 220 -3.64 -4.98 -23.33
C ALA A 220 -4.87 -4.91 -24.24
N ASP A 221 -6.06 -4.75 -23.67
CA ASP A 221 -7.33 -4.68 -24.41
C ASP A 221 -7.50 -3.35 -25.16
N ALA A 222 -6.90 -2.28 -24.65
CA ALA A 222 -6.83 -0.99 -25.35
C ALA A 222 -5.72 -0.94 -26.43
N GLY A 223 -4.87 -1.97 -26.55
CA GLY A 223 -3.73 -1.97 -27.46
C GLY A 223 -2.64 -0.97 -27.07
N GLU A 224 -2.57 -0.59 -25.79
CA GLU A 224 -1.60 0.36 -25.27
C GLU A 224 -0.27 -0.32 -24.93
N HIS A 225 0.83 0.36 -25.27
CA HIS A 225 2.18 -0.15 -25.07
C HIS A 225 3.04 0.87 -24.36
N PHE A 226 3.76 0.41 -23.34
CA PHE A 226 4.63 1.23 -22.51
C PHE A 226 6.09 0.84 -22.75
N THR A 227 6.96 1.84 -22.77
CA THR A 227 8.41 1.68 -22.78
C THR A 227 8.98 2.31 -21.52
N TRP A 228 10.20 1.94 -21.13
CA TRP A 228 10.91 2.54 -20.00
C TRP A 228 12.27 3.06 -20.43
N GLU A 229 12.66 4.23 -19.93
CA GLU A 229 13.99 4.81 -20.04
C GLU A 229 14.23 5.55 -18.72
N SER A 230 15.42 5.44 -18.12
CA SER A 230 15.68 6.03 -16.80
C SER A 230 15.47 7.54 -16.74
N SER A 231 15.59 8.24 -17.88
CA SER A 231 15.29 9.68 -17.99
C SER A 231 13.83 10.03 -17.75
N MET A 232 12.90 9.08 -17.93
CA MET A 232 11.46 9.28 -17.68
C MET A 232 11.13 9.33 -16.19
N LEU A 233 12.05 8.97 -15.29
CA LEU A 233 11.80 9.11 -13.85
C LEU A 233 11.43 10.55 -13.48
N ALA A 234 12.06 11.55 -14.14
CA ALA A 234 11.74 12.96 -13.94
C ALA A 234 10.33 13.36 -14.41
N SER A 235 9.76 12.66 -15.41
CA SER A 235 8.39 12.94 -15.87
C SER A 235 7.32 12.33 -14.96
N LEU A 236 7.70 11.48 -14.01
CA LEU A 236 6.78 10.94 -13.01
C LEU A 236 6.57 11.89 -11.83
N HIS A 237 7.19 13.07 -11.83
CA HIS A 237 7.02 14.04 -10.76
C HIS A 237 5.53 14.29 -10.45
N ASP A 238 5.18 14.17 -9.17
CA ASP A 238 3.84 14.37 -8.62
C ASP A 238 2.75 13.38 -9.08
N TYR A 239 3.10 12.24 -9.70
CA TYR A 239 2.08 11.22 -10.07
C TYR A 239 1.23 10.75 -8.87
N HIS A 240 1.80 10.77 -7.65
CA HIS A 240 1.13 10.40 -6.41
C HIS A 240 -0.03 11.34 -6.03
N ARG A 241 -0.12 12.54 -6.63
CA ARG A 241 -1.31 13.41 -6.50
C ARG A 241 -2.57 12.79 -7.11
N LEU A 242 -2.41 11.77 -7.96
CA LEU A 242 -3.49 11.01 -8.58
C LEU A 242 -3.87 9.75 -7.78
N ASP A 243 -3.29 9.53 -6.59
CA ASP A 243 -3.62 8.38 -5.75
C ASP A 243 -5.12 8.30 -5.45
N MET A 244 -5.66 7.08 -5.45
CA MET A 244 -7.07 6.82 -5.30
C MET A 244 -7.31 6.10 -3.99
N ASN A 245 -8.13 6.67 -3.12
CA ASN A 245 -8.44 6.08 -1.82
C ASN A 245 -9.94 5.97 -1.59
N VAL A 246 -10.34 4.85 -0.98
CA VAL A 246 -11.72 4.50 -0.63
C VAL A 246 -11.77 3.93 0.78
#